data_AF-A0A930PR71-F1
#
_entry.id   AF-A0A930PR71-F1
#
_cell.length_a   1.000
_cell.length_b   1.000
_cell.length_c   1.000
_cell.angle_alpha   90.00
_cell.angle_beta   90.00
_cell.angle_gamma   90.00
#
_symmetry.space_group_name_H-M   'P 1'
#
loop_
_entity.id
_entity.type
_entity.pdbx_description
1 polymer ?
#
loop_
_entity_poly.entity_id
_entity_poly.type
_entity_poly.pdbx_seq_one_letter_code
_entity_poly.pdbx_strand_id
1 'polypeptide(L)'
;MNLKKIFQPAMAITFAFTLACTSCSTGPQLERDETAQATLDYKNNRIITPLEEYNDIFDENSQYYGRALEILRQRCFAKHGQSYEIYIPDVEDRKFVSSGREFGLWNPEYAAKYGHYKRFGNAPSSGGYDTKIMEQCMPEILATLKEIAGISLEEQSGLREAYRRIHGESYAAAMNHPEWKKYREAWWKCLSDKGLTPRKGDEEWGTKELSNATRASGDNNAPASEEEIRLSVIEAQCSKDTGMAQGLANLVASYQKPLIRDNETKLEEQRKQLSEVYLRYKEWVIKNQ
;
A
#
# COMPACT_ATOMS: atom_id res chain seq x y z
N MET A 1 -78.13 20.13 -35.52
CA MET A 1 -78.56 20.20 -36.94
C MET A 1 -77.46 20.89 -37.73
N ASN A 2 -76.93 20.22 -38.77
CA ASN A 2 -75.93 20.61 -39.80
C ASN A 2 -74.48 20.97 -39.37
N LEU A 3 -73.45 20.12 -39.65
CA LEU A 3 -72.72 19.83 -40.92
C LEU A 3 -71.87 21.05 -41.37
N LYS A 4 -70.55 21.01 -41.65
CA LYS A 4 -69.61 19.98 -42.14
C LYS A 4 -68.15 20.40 -41.87
N LYS A 5 -67.26 19.41 -41.81
CA LYS A 5 -65.79 19.50 -41.88
C LYS A 5 -65.31 20.12 -43.22
N ILE A 6 -64.22 20.90 -43.18
CA ILE A 6 -63.23 21.02 -44.28
C ILE A 6 -61.83 21.00 -43.66
N PHE A 7 -60.93 20.31 -44.35
CA PHE A 7 -59.61 19.83 -43.98
C PHE A 7 -58.52 20.64 -44.73
N GLN A 8 -57.25 20.51 -44.29
CA GLN A 8 -55.97 20.88 -44.95
C GLN A 8 -55.26 22.18 -44.47
N PRO A 9 -53.90 22.26 -44.51
CA PRO A 9 -53.06 21.80 -43.40
C PRO A 9 -52.07 22.89 -42.93
N ALA A 10 -51.84 23.01 -41.62
CA ALA A 10 -50.78 23.86 -41.10
C ALA A 10 -49.41 23.15 -41.28
N MET A 11 -48.53 23.81 -42.01
CA MET A 11 -47.12 23.46 -42.18
C MET A 11 -46.43 23.58 -40.82
N ALA A 12 -46.30 22.46 -40.10
CA ALA A 12 -45.59 22.41 -38.83
C ALA A 12 -44.08 22.41 -39.08
N ILE A 13 -43.44 23.53 -38.77
CA ILE A 13 -41.99 23.69 -38.71
C ILE A 13 -41.51 22.86 -37.51
N THR A 14 -40.99 21.68 -37.78
CA THR A 14 -40.35 20.82 -36.79
C THR A 14 -39.01 21.45 -36.40
N PHE A 15 -38.99 22.22 -35.30
CA PHE A 15 -37.75 22.52 -34.57
C PHE A 15 -37.28 21.21 -33.93
N ALA A 16 -36.33 20.54 -34.58
CA ALA A 16 -35.57 19.47 -33.97
C ALA A 16 -34.67 20.08 -32.87
N PHE A 17 -35.21 20.19 -31.66
CA PHE A 17 -34.40 20.32 -30.45
C PHE A 17 -33.68 18.98 -30.25
N THR A 18 -32.49 18.86 -30.82
CA THR A 18 -31.52 17.87 -30.35
C THR A 18 -31.17 18.24 -28.92
N LEU A 19 -31.81 17.57 -27.96
CA LEU A 19 -31.31 17.49 -26.59
C LEU A 19 -29.92 16.83 -26.66
N ALA A 20 -28.88 17.66 -26.72
CA ALA A 20 -27.57 17.24 -26.28
C ALA A 20 -27.69 16.98 -24.78
N CYS A 21 -27.80 15.72 -24.40
CA CYS A 21 -27.57 15.29 -23.03
C CYS A 21 -26.08 15.53 -22.71
N THR A 22 -25.71 16.78 -22.41
CA THR A 22 -24.51 17.08 -21.64
C THR A 22 -24.72 16.51 -20.24
N SER A 23 -24.26 15.28 -20.03
CA SER A 23 -24.13 14.73 -18.68
C SER A 23 -23.14 15.60 -17.91
N CYS A 24 -23.61 16.25 -16.87
CA CYS A 24 -22.81 17.03 -15.95
C CYS A 24 -21.87 16.15 -15.11
N SER A 25 -20.67 16.68 -14.92
CA SER A 25 -19.79 16.53 -13.75
C SER A 25 -19.04 15.21 -13.57
N THR A 26 -17.91 15.08 -14.27
CA THR A 26 -16.69 14.59 -13.63
C THR A 26 -15.80 15.81 -13.38
N GLY A 27 -15.22 15.92 -12.19
CA GLY A 27 -14.16 16.91 -11.93
C GLY A 27 -13.01 16.76 -12.95
N PRO A 28 -11.99 17.64 -12.91
CA PRO A 28 -10.85 17.48 -13.80
C PRO A 28 -10.29 16.06 -13.67
N GLN A 29 -10.37 15.29 -14.76
CA GLN A 29 -9.80 13.96 -14.83
C GLN A 29 -8.29 14.11 -14.64
N LEU A 30 -7.72 13.35 -13.70
CA LEU A 30 -6.29 13.40 -13.45
C LEU A 30 -5.53 13.07 -14.75
N GLU A 31 -4.54 13.90 -15.07
CA GLU A 31 -3.64 13.71 -16.20
C GLU A 31 -2.95 12.33 -16.08
N ARG A 32 -2.70 11.70 -17.21
CA ARG A 32 -1.92 10.46 -17.30
C ARG A 32 -0.74 10.65 -18.22
N ASP A 33 0.41 10.13 -17.81
CA ASP A 33 1.54 9.86 -18.67
C ASP A 33 1.60 8.36 -18.97
N GLU A 34 1.11 7.94 -20.14
CA GLU A 34 1.07 6.53 -20.53
C GLU A 34 2.47 5.92 -20.76
N THR A 35 3.51 6.76 -20.82
CA THR A 35 4.90 6.28 -20.94
C THR A 35 5.51 5.90 -19.59
N ALA A 36 4.90 6.33 -18.48
CA ALA A 36 5.35 5.98 -17.15
C ALA A 36 5.11 4.49 -16.85
N GLN A 37 6.14 3.82 -16.33
CA GLN A 37 6.10 2.41 -15.98
C GLN A 37 6.60 2.19 -14.56
N ALA A 38 6.07 1.15 -13.92
CA ALA A 38 6.61 0.59 -12.69
C ALA A 38 7.45 -0.64 -13.00
N THR A 39 8.36 -1.01 -12.10
CA THR A 39 9.16 -2.23 -12.19
C THR A 39 8.78 -3.21 -11.08
N LEU A 40 8.49 -4.45 -11.44
CA LEU A 40 8.39 -5.54 -10.47
C LEU A 40 9.77 -6.13 -10.19
N ASP A 41 10.34 -5.79 -9.03
CA ASP A 41 11.60 -6.35 -8.55
C ASP A 41 11.36 -7.70 -7.86
N TYR A 42 11.44 -8.77 -8.64
CA TYR A 42 11.26 -10.14 -8.16
C TYR A 42 12.30 -10.56 -7.11
N LYS A 43 13.51 -10.02 -7.17
CA LYS A 43 14.59 -10.39 -6.23
C LYS A 43 14.24 -9.92 -4.81
N ASN A 44 13.75 -8.70 -4.70
CA ASN A 44 13.42 -8.10 -3.41
C ASN A 44 11.92 -8.17 -3.08
N ASN A 45 11.10 -8.73 -3.97
CA ASN A 45 9.64 -8.80 -3.86
C ASN A 45 9.00 -7.40 -3.69
N ARG A 46 9.36 -6.46 -4.58
CA ARG A 46 8.94 -5.06 -4.51
C ARG A 46 8.34 -4.54 -5.82
N ILE A 47 7.42 -3.61 -5.71
CA ILE A 47 6.87 -2.83 -6.81
C ILE A 47 7.54 -1.45 -6.75
N ILE A 48 8.27 -1.09 -7.79
CA ILE A 48 8.98 0.18 -7.88
C ILE A 48 8.20 1.09 -8.83
N THR A 49 7.35 1.94 -8.26
CA THR A 49 6.63 3.00 -8.98
C THR A 49 7.48 4.27 -9.06
N PRO A 50 7.17 5.24 -9.95
CA PRO A 50 7.88 6.53 -9.98
C PRO A 50 7.91 7.27 -8.63
N LEU A 51 6.89 7.08 -7.79
CA LEU A 51 6.83 7.73 -6.47
C LEU A 51 7.81 7.11 -5.45
N GLU A 52 8.27 5.88 -5.66
CA GLU A 52 9.15 5.18 -4.70
C GLU A 52 10.51 5.85 -4.52
N GLU A 53 10.93 6.72 -5.44
CA GLU A 53 12.11 7.59 -5.27
C GLU A 53 12.02 8.51 -4.04
N TYR A 54 10.79 8.79 -3.60
CA TYR A 54 10.48 9.63 -2.44
C TYR A 54 9.99 8.83 -1.23
N ASN A 55 10.01 7.49 -1.30
CA ASN A 55 9.62 6.63 -0.19
C ASN A 55 10.75 6.53 0.83
N ASP A 56 10.48 7.03 2.03
CA ASP A 56 11.45 7.16 3.11
C ASP A 56 11.79 5.82 3.80
N ILE A 57 10.99 4.76 3.57
CA ILE A 57 11.29 3.42 4.08
C ILE A 57 12.59 2.86 3.48
N PHE A 58 13.03 3.37 2.33
CA PHE A 58 14.29 2.97 1.70
C PHE A 58 15.47 3.86 2.08
N ASP A 59 15.25 4.91 2.88
CA ASP A 59 16.36 5.60 3.53
C ASP A 59 17.06 4.61 4.47
N GLU A 60 18.37 4.44 4.29
CA GLU A 60 19.22 3.54 5.08
C GLU A 60 19.16 3.81 6.60
N ASN A 61 18.75 5.01 6.99
CA ASN A 61 18.69 5.44 8.38
C ASN A 61 17.26 5.43 8.94
N SER A 62 16.23 5.21 8.12
CA SER A 62 14.82 5.13 8.55
C SER A 62 14.59 4.14 9.69
N GLN A 63 15.40 3.08 9.70
CA GLN A 63 15.39 2.03 10.70
C GLN A 63 15.68 2.47 12.13
N TYR A 64 16.43 3.57 12.29
CA TYR A 64 16.91 4.01 13.60
C TYR A 64 15.80 4.63 14.45
N TYR A 65 14.71 5.13 13.85
CA TYR A 65 13.51 5.51 14.60
C TYR A 65 12.97 4.32 15.40
N GLY A 66 12.77 3.18 14.71
CA GLY A 66 12.28 1.95 15.35
C GLY A 66 13.22 1.46 16.44
N ARG A 67 14.55 1.52 16.22
CA ARG A 67 15.51 1.14 17.26
C ARG A 67 15.53 2.10 18.45
N ALA A 68 15.40 3.40 18.21
CA ALA A 68 15.31 4.38 19.29
C ALA A 68 14.08 4.11 20.17
N LEU A 69 12.92 3.91 19.53
CA LEU A 69 11.67 3.58 20.21
C LEU A 69 11.81 2.33 21.10
N GLU A 70 12.41 1.27 20.59
CA GLU A 70 12.61 0.04 21.37
C GLU A 70 13.59 0.21 22.54
N ILE A 71 14.72 0.92 22.38
CA ILE A 71 15.63 1.22 23.49
C ILE A 71 14.89 1.99 24.60
N LEU A 72 14.07 2.97 24.21
CA LEU A 72 13.29 3.76 25.17
C LEU A 72 12.23 2.92 25.89
N ARG A 73 11.55 2.02 25.16
CA ARG A 73 10.64 1.04 25.77
C ARG A 73 11.38 0.16 26.77
N GLN A 74 12.54 -0.41 26.41
CA GLN A 74 13.35 -1.23 27.32
C GLN A 74 13.64 -0.51 28.63
N ARG A 75 14.12 0.74 28.52
CA ARG A 75 14.51 1.56 29.68
C ARG A 75 13.32 1.82 30.58
N CYS A 76 12.16 2.15 30.02
CA CYS A 76 10.98 2.40 30.82
C CYS A 76 10.45 1.11 31.47
N PHE A 77 10.33 0.02 30.71
CA PHE A 77 9.86 -1.27 31.25
C PHE A 77 10.74 -1.76 32.40
N ALA A 78 12.06 -1.57 32.31
CA ALA A 78 12.99 -1.89 33.40
C ALA A 78 12.70 -1.09 34.69
N LYS A 79 12.28 0.18 34.59
CA LYS A 79 11.83 0.98 35.75
C LYS A 79 10.58 0.40 36.42
N HIS A 80 9.75 -0.29 35.64
CA HIS A 80 8.54 -0.98 36.11
C HIS A 80 8.80 -2.45 36.49
N GLY A 81 10.08 -2.87 36.60
CA GLY A 81 10.45 -4.23 37.01
C GLY A 81 10.18 -5.30 35.94
N GLN A 82 9.95 -4.91 34.68
CA GLN A 82 9.80 -5.81 33.55
C GLN A 82 11.01 -5.77 32.63
N SER A 83 11.37 -6.93 32.10
CA SER A 83 12.37 -7.08 31.04
C SER A 83 11.78 -7.94 29.94
N TYR A 84 11.90 -7.51 28.69
CA TYR A 84 11.53 -8.32 27.54
C TYR A 84 12.64 -8.28 26.48
N GLU A 85 12.74 -9.35 25.69
CA GLU A 85 13.66 -9.39 24.56
C GLU A 85 13.10 -8.53 23.44
N ILE A 86 13.84 -7.48 23.09
CA ILE A 86 13.47 -6.61 21.98
C ILE A 86 13.88 -7.30 20.69
N TYR A 87 12.89 -7.58 19.85
CA TYR A 87 13.14 -7.93 18.47
C TYR A 87 13.13 -6.69 17.60
N ILE A 88 14.29 -6.39 17.01
CA ILE A 88 14.43 -5.37 15.97
C ILE A 88 14.65 -6.14 14.68
N PRO A 89 13.67 -6.16 13.77
CA PRO A 89 13.85 -6.81 12.48
C PRO A 89 15.09 -6.24 11.79
N ASP A 90 15.83 -7.11 11.14
CA ASP A 90 16.95 -6.69 10.30
C ASP A 90 16.45 -5.68 9.24
N VAL A 91 17.36 -4.84 8.77
CA VAL A 91 17.08 -3.86 7.71
C VAL A 91 16.56 -4.55 6.46
N GLU A 92 17.18 -5.67 6.10
CA GLU A 92 16.78 -6.47 4.95
C GLU A 92 15.41 -7.10 5.16
N ASP A 93 15.08 -7.46 6.40
CA ASP A 93 13.77 -7.99 6.75
C ASP A 93 12.64 -6.97 6.58
N ARG A 94 12.90 -5.69 6.86
CA ARG A 94 11.93 -4.59 6.67
C ARG A 94 11.61 -4.30 5.21
N LYS A 95 12.58 -4.46 4.30
CA LYS A 95 12.38 -4.24 2.86
C LYS A 95 11.32 -5.17 2.26
N PHE A 96 11.09 -6.34 2.85
CA PHE A 96 10.06 -7.29 2.41
C PHE A 96 8.64 -6.95 2.90
N VAL A 97 8.48 -6.08 3.91
CA VAL A 97 7.20 -5.86 4.60
C VAL A 97 6.34 -4.81 3.90
N SER A 98 6.92 -3.78 3.27
CA SER A 98 6.18 -2.55 2.98
C SER A 98 5.78 -2.28 1.53
N SER A 99 6.34 -2.95 0.50
CA SER A 99 6.22 -2.44 -0.89
C SER A 99 5.97 -3.50 -1.97
N GLY A 100 5.31 -4.61 -1.64
CA GLY A 100 5.16 -5.73 -2.59
C GLY A 100 3.77 -6.34 -2.65
N ARG A 101 2.75 -5.74 -2.04
CA ARG A 101 1.45 -6.42 -1.80
C ARG A 101 0.24 -5.60 -2.23
N GLU A 102 0.44 -4.41 -2.79
CA GLU A 102 -0.63 -3.52 -3.26
C GLU A 102 -1.60 -4.21 -4.22
N PHE A 103 -1.10 -5.18 -5.01
CA PHE A 103 -1.89 -5.95 -5.97
C PHE A 103 -1.89 -7.46 -5.65
N GLY A 104 -1.85 -7.82 -4.36
CA GLY A 104 -1.83 -9.22 -3.92
C GLY A 104 -0.48 -9.92 -4.11
N LEU A 105 -0.50 -11.26 -4.19
CA LEU A 105 0.69 -12.06 -4.50
C LEU A 105 0.98 -12.01 -6.01
N TRP A 106 2.22 -11.68 -6.38
CA TRP A 106 2.64 -11.59 -7.78
C TRP A 106 4.01 -12.21 -8.09
N ASN A 107 4.73 -12.61 -7.05
CA ASN A 107 6.06 -13.19 -7.15
C ASN A 107 6.04 -14.68 -6.80
N PRO A 108 6.07 -15.59 -7.80
CA PRO A 108 6.01 -17.03 -7.55
C PRO A 108 7.22 -17.56 -6.77
N GLU A 109 8.40 -16.98 -6.97
CA GLU A 109 9.63 -17.40 -6.27
C GLU A 109 9.55 -17.05 -4.79
N TYR A 110 9.08 -15.85 -4.47
CA TYR A 110 8.82 -15.44 -3.09
C TYR A 110 7.73 -16.30 -2.44
N ALA A 111 6.62 -16.53 -3.15
CA ALA A 111 5.52 -17.36 -2.66
C ALA A 111 5.94 -18.82 -2.43
N ALA A 112 6.80 -19.37 -3.29
CA ALA A 112 7.35 -20.72 -3.12
C ALA A 112 8.25 -20.81 -1.88
N LYS A 113 8.97 -19.74 -1.55
CA LYS A 113 9.88 -19.71 -0.40
C LYS A 113 9.17 -19.45 0.93
N TYR A 114 8.15 -18.60 0.93
CA TYR A 114 7.57 -18.07 2.16
C TYR A 114 6.05 -18.31 2.33
N GLY A 115 5.37 -18.87 1.32
CA GLY A 115 3.91 -18.95 1.32
C GLY A 115 3.27 -17.58 1.21
N HIS A 116 2.28 -17.30 2.07
CA HIS A 116 1.52 -16.05 1.97
C HIS A 116 2.35 -14.85 2.39
N TYR A 117 3.28 -15.00 3.32
CA TYR A 117 4.19 -13.93 3.77
C TYR A 117 5.40 -14.54 4.48
N LYS A 118 6.53 -13.82 4.42
CA LYS A 118 7.70 -14.13 5.24
C LYS A 118 7.32 -13.96 6.70
N ARG A 119 7.45 -15.04 7.46
CA ARG A 119 7.28 -15.06 8.91
C ARG A 119 8.61 -14.74 9.57
N PHE A 120 8.55 -14.00 10.67
CA PHE A 120 9.73 -13.59 11.43
C PHE A 120 10.16 -14.64 12.47
N GLY A 121 9.62 -15.87 12.39
CA GLY A 121 9.96 -16.98 13.27
C GLY A 121 9.70 -16.66 14.74
N ASN A 122 10.65 -17.00 15.63
CA ASN A 122 10.59 -16.74 17.07
C ASN A 122 10.67 -15.25 17.46
N ALA A 123 10.33 -14.31 16.57
CA ALA A 123 10.08 -12.94 16.97
C ALA A 123 9.09 -12.98 18.15
N PRO A 124 9.48 -12.47 19.35
CA PRO A 124 8.60 -12.42 20.50
C PRO A 124 7.28 -11.84 20.02
N SER A 125 6.17 -12.52 20.31
CA SER A 125 4.88 -11.98 19.91
C SER A 125 4.80 -10.58 20.51
N SER A 126 4.38 -9.59 19.72
CA SER A 126 4.07 -8.25 20.23
C SER A 126 2.92 -8.28 21.27
N GLY A 127 2.45 -9.46 21.67
CA GLY A 127 1.48 -9.66 22.75
C GLY A 127 2.10 -9.95 24.12
N GLY A 128 3.43 -9.86 24.27
CA GLY A 128 4.10 -10.14 25.55
C GLY A 128 4.24 -8.95 26.51
N TYR A 129 3.99 -7.71 26.08
CA TYR A 129 4.17 -6.54 26.94
C TYR A 129 2.89 -6.17 27.71
N ASP A 130 3.04 -5.75 28.96
CA ASP A 130 1.93 -5.21 29.75
C ASP A 130 1.49 -3.87 29.16
N THR A 131 0.27 -3.83 28.61
CA THR A 131 -0.29 -2.63 27.97
C THR A 131 -0.41 -1.46 28.93
N LYS A 132 -0.60 -1.71 30.23
CA LYS A 132 -0.68 -0.64 31.24
C LYS A 132 0.68 0.02 31.47
N ILE A 133 1.75 -0.77 31.47
CA ILE A 133 3.12 -0.24 31.56
C ILE A 133 3.43 0.55 30.29
N MET A 134 3.04 0.04 29.12
CA MET A 134 3.21 0.79 27.86
C MET A 134 2.52 2.15 27.91
N GLU A 135 1.28 2.23 28.40
CA GLU A 135 0.55 3.49 28.59
C GLU A 135 1.29 4.47 29.52
N GLN A 136 1.87 3.97 30.61
CA GLN A 136 2.66 4.78 31.55
C GLN A 136 3.98 5.28 30.92
N CYS A 137 4.59 4.47 30.06
CA CYS A 137 5.85 4.78 29.39
C CYS A 137 5.69 5.75 28.21
N MET A 138 4.57 5.72 27.50
CA MET A 138 4.39 6.49 26.25
C MET A 138 4.69 7.98 26.39
N PRO A 139 4.24 8.71 27.43
CA PRO A 139 4.55 10.14 27.57
C PRO A 139 6.06 10.44 27.61
N GLU A 140 6.84 9.68 28.40
CA GLU A 140 8.30 9.84 28.48
C GLU A 140 8.97 9.49 27.14
N ILE A 141 8.54 8.40 26.52
CA ILE A 141 9.04 7.95 25.21
C ILE A 141 8.81 9.03 24.16
N LEU A 142 7.58 9.56 24.05
CA LEU A 142 7.21 10.58 23.07
C LEU A 142 7.98 11.89 23.29
N ALA A 143 8.16 12.32 24.54
CA ALA A 143 8.98 13.48 24.88
C ALA A 143 10.43 13.28 24.43
N THR A 144 11.01 12.12 24.73
CA THR A 144 12.38 11.80 24.34
C THR A 144 12.54 11.69 22.82
N LEU A 145 11.60 11.05 22.11
CA LEU A 145 11.61 10.96 20.65
C LEU A 145 11.53 12.35 19.99
N LYS A 146 10.77 13.28 20.57
CA LYS A 146 10.72 14.68 20.13
C LYS A 146 12.05 15.39 20.36
N GLU A 147 12.68 15.20 21.52
CA GLU A 147 14.00 15.77 21.80
C GLU A 147 15.06 15.26 20.82
N ILE A 148 15.06 13.95 20.52
CA ILE A 148 15.98 13.35 19.54
C ILE A 148 15.77 13.98 18.16
N ALA A 149 14.52 13.99 17.67
CA ALA A 149 14.23 14.48 16.33
C ALA A 149 14.27 16.01 16.21
N GLY A 150 14.15 16.74 17.31
CA GLY A 150 13.97 18.20 17.35
C GLY A 150 12.58 18.68 16.89
N ILE A 151 11.69 17.76 16.50
CA ILE A 151 10.31 17.99 16.10
C ILE A 151 9.42 16.86 16.61
N SER A 152 8.14 17.14 16.80
CA SER A 152 7.13 16.17 17.25
C SER A 152 6.88 15.06 16.21
N LEU A 153 6.31 13.93 16.66
CA LEU A 153 5.92 12.86 15.73
C LEU A 153 4.84 13.31 14.74
N GLU A 154 3.99 14.27 15.12
CA GLU A 154 2.99 14.86 14.22
C GLU A 154 3.66 15.65 13.09
N GLU A 155 4.62 16.50 13.42
CA GLU A 155 5.42 17.22 12.43
C GLU A 155 6.18 16.26 11.52
N GLN A 156 6.80 15.20 12.07
CA GLN A 156 7.44 14.15 11.28
C GLN A 156 6.46 13.45 10.33
N SER A 157 5.23 13.18 10.77
CA SER A 157 4.17 12.61 9.92
C SER A 157 3.77 13.57 8.80
N GLY A 158 3.73 14.87 9.08
CA GLY A 158 3.49 15.93 8.10
C GLY A 158 4.55 15.97 6.99
N LEU A 159 5.78 15.51 7.27
CA LEU A 159 6.82 15.39 6.25
C LEU A 159 6.54 14.30 5.20
N ARG A 160 5.49 13.49 5.33
CA ARG A 160 5.06 12.51 4.31
C ARG A 160 3.79 12.91 3.58
N GLU A 161 3.30 14.14 3.79
CA GLU A 161 2.00 14.56 3.28
C GLU A 161 1.93 14.50 1.75
N ALA A 162 2.92 15.06 1.03
CA ALA A 162 2.88 15.08 -0.43
C ALA A 162 2.97 13.65 -1.00
N TYR A 163 3.87 12.83 -0.46
CA TYR A 163 3.95 11.41 -0.80
C TYR A 163 2.61 10.69 -0.62
N ARG A 164 2.01 10.80 0.57
CA ARG A 164 0.73 10.12 0.88
C ARG A 164 -0.41 10.60 -0.01
N ARG A 165 -0.47 11.91 -0.29
CA ARG A 165 -1.48 12.50 -1.16
C ARG A 165 -1.36 11.96 -2.59
N ILE A 166 -0.16 11.99 -3.17
CA ILE A 166 0.08 11.49 -4.53
C ILE A 166 -0.20 9.99 -4.62
N HIS A 167 0.24 9.21 -3.63
CA HIS A 167 -0.06 7.78 -3.56
C HIS A 167 -1.58 7.54 -3.56
N GLY A 168 -2.32 8.22 -2.67
CA GLY A 168 -3.77 8.08 -2.56
C GLY A 168 -4.52 8.50 -3.83
N GLU A 169 -4.19 9.67 -4.39
CA GLU A 169 -4.82 10.21 -5.60
C GLU A 169 -4.56 9.30 -6.81
N SER A 170 -3.30 8.90 -7.05
CA SER A 170 -2.95 8.04 -8.17
C SER A 170 -3.54 6.63 -8.07
N TYR A 171 -3.55 6.04 -6.88
CA TYR A 171 -4.15 4.73 -6.64
C TYR A 171 -5.67 4.76 -6.81
N ALA A 172 -6.34 5.76 -6.25
CA ALA A 172 -7.79 5.92 -6.41
C ALA A 172 -8.18 6.18 -7.88
N ALA A 173 -7.37 6.96 -8.61
CA ALA A 173 -7.59 7.18 -10.04
C ALA A 173 -7.43 5.87 -10.83
N ALA A 174 -6.37 5.11 -10.55
CA ALA A 174 -6.14 3.80 -11.16
C ALA A 174 -7.29 2.83 -10.87
N MET A 175 -7.74 2.73 -9.62
CA MET A 175 -8.87 1.86 -9.23
C MET A 175 -10.15 2.15 -10.01
N ASN A 176 -10.42 3.43 -10.30
CA ASN A 176 -11.61 3.85 -11.04
C ASN A 176 -11.45 3.75 -12.56
N HIS A 177 -10.24 3.43 -13.06
CA HIS A 177 -10.00 3.31 -14.48
C HIS A 177 -10.49 1.95 -15.02
N PRO A 178 -11.14 1.88 -16.21
CA PRO A 178 -11.69 0.63 -16.73
C PRO A 178 -10.70 -0.54 -16.86
N GLU A 179 -9.41 -0.24 -17.12
CA GLU A 179 -8.36 -1.25 -17.20
C GLU A 179 -8.13 -1.98 -15.87
N TRP A 180 -8.39 -1.34 -14.73
CA TRP A 180 -8.26 -1.98 -13.43
C TRP A 180 -9.11 -3.24 -13.33
N LYS A 181 -10.38 -3.11 -13.70
CA LYS A 181 -11.34 -4.22 -13.73
C LYS A 181 -10.89 -5.31 -14.71
N LYS A 182 -10.38 -4.93 -15.88
CA LYS A 182 -9.87 -5.88 -16.88
C LYS A 182 -8.75 -6.77 -16.32
N TYR A 183 -7.75 -6.19 -15.65
CA TYR A 183 -6.66 -6.96 -15.04
C TYR A 183 -7.17 -7.89 -13.94
N ARG A 184 -8.08 -7.40 -13.08
CA ARG A 184 -8.67 -8.21 -12.01
C ARG A 184 -9.50 -9.38 -12.55
N GLU A 185 -10.34 -9.14 -13.54
CA GLU A 185 -11.19 -10.18 -14.13
C GLU A 185 -10.37 -11.27 -14.82
N ALA A 186 -9.30 -10.91 -15.52
CA ALA A 186 -8.37 -11.87 -16.10
C ALA A 186 -7.72 -12.74 -15.01
N TRP A 187 -7.23 -12.11 -13.94
CA TRP A 187 -6.63 -12.83 -12.81
C TRP A 187 -7.62 -13.75 -12.10
N TRP A 188 -8.84 -13.28 -11.82
CA TRP A 188 -9.90 -14.11 -11.24
C TRP A 188 -10.26 -15.30 -12.10
N LYS A 189 -10.32 -15.11 -13.43
CA LYS A 189 -10.54 -16.21 -14.35
C LYS A 189 -9.42 -17.24 -14.23
N CYS A 190 -8.15 -16.82 -14.22
CA CYS A 190 -7.02 -17.73 -14.03
C CYS A 190 -7.16 -18.53 -12.72
N LEU A 191 -7.46 -17.86 -11.61
CA LEU A 191 -7.66 -18.51 -10.31
C LEU A 191 -8.81 -19.53 -10.34
N SER A 192 -9.95 -19.18 -10.94
CA SER A 192 -11.10 -20.08 -11.07
C SER A 192 -10.83 -21.26 -12.00
N ASP A 193 -10.09 -21.07 -13.09
CA ASP A 193 -9.65 -22.16 -13.97
C ASP A 193 -8.70 -23.13 -13.24
N LYS A 194 -8.04 -22.68 -12.16
CA LYS A 194 -7.24 -23.51 -11.24
C LYS A 194 -8.04 -24.08 -10.05
N GLY A 195 -9.37 -23.91 -10.05
CA GLY A 195 -10.26 -24.46 -9.03
C GLY A 195 -10.30 -23.66 -7.72
N LEU A 196 -9.80 -22.42 -7.70
CA LEU A 196 -9.85 -21.55 -6.54
C LEU A 196 -11.04 -20.59 -6.61
N THR A 197 -11.43 -20.06 -5.45
CA THR A 197 -12.53 -19.10 -5.31
C THR A 197 -11.99 -17.70 -5.06
N PRO A 198 -11.92 -16.82 -6.09
CA PRO A 198 -11.41 -15.46 -5.90
C PRO A 198 -12.32 -14.66 -4.97
N ARG A 199 -11.71 -13.86 -4.10
CA ARG A 199 -12.39 -12.82 -3.35
C ARG A 199 -12.52 -11.58 -4.23
N LYS A 200 -13.75 -11.08 -4.41
CA LYS A 200 -14.08 -10.13 -5.48
C LYS A 200 -14.40 -8.72 -5.00
N GLY A 201 -14.30 -8.42 -3.70
CA GLY A 201 -14.42 -7.06 -3.18
C GLY A 201 -13.33 -6.15 -3.75
N ASP A 202 -13.55 -4.83 -3.75
CA ASP A 202 -12.66 -3.86 -4.40
C ASP A 202 -11.24 -3.84 -3.81
N GLU A 203 -11.13 -4.09 -2.49
CA GLU A 203 -9.86 -4.17 -1.76
C GLU A 203 -9.42 -5.63 -1.50
N GLU A 204 -10.15 -6.61 -2.02
CA GLU A 204 -9.84 -8.02 -1.79
C GLU A 204 -8.82 -8.54 -2.79
N TRP A 205 -7.63 -8.86 -2.27
CA TRP A 205 -6.59 -9.60 -2.97
C TRP A 205 -6.48 -11.01 -2.37
N GLY A 206 -6.83 -12.02 -3.15
CA GLY A 206 -6.56 -13.44 -2.89
C GLY A 206 -7.80 -14.32 -3.03
N THR A 207 -7.67 -15.56 -2.58
CA THR A 207 -8.71 -16.60 -2.65
C THR A 207 -9.22 -16.99 -1.26
N LYS A 208 -10.42 -17.58 -1.20
CA LYS A 208 -10.99 -18.09 0.06
C LYS A 208 -10.13 -19.21 0.64
N GLU A 209 -9.60 -20.06 -0.23
CA GLU A 209 -8.77 -21.21 0.10
C GLU A 209 -7.48 -20.77 0.79
N LEU A 210 -6.74 -19.83 0.20
CA LEU A 210 -5.50 -19.33 0.81
C LEU A 210 -5.78 -18.61 2.13
N SER A 211 -6.88 -17.84 2.18
CA SER A 211 -7.31 -17.15 3.39
C SER A 211 -7.65 -18.13 4.53
N ASN A 212 -8.27 -19.27 4.21
CA ASN A 212 -8.57 -20.32 5.19
C ASN A 212 -7.31 -21.08 5.62
N ALA A 213 -6.45 -21.46 4.68
CA ALA A 213 -5.19 -22.14 4.97
C ALA A 213 -4.28 -21.30 5.88
N THR A 214 -4.20 -19.99 5.63
CA THR A 214 -3.43 -19.06 6.45
C THR A 214 -3.99 -18.93 7.87
N ARG A 215 -5.31 -18.91 8.04
CA ARG A 215 -5.94 -18.82 9.39
C ARG A 215 -5.85 -20.13 10.18
N ALA A 216 -5.86 -21.26 9.48
CA ALA A 216 -5.79 -22.58 10.12
C ALA A 216 -4.47 -22.82 10.85
N SER A 217 -3.39 -22.08 10.54
CA SER A 217 -2.10 -22.27 11.21
C SER A 217 -2.12 -21.93 12.69
N GLY A 218 -3.06 -21.08 13.17
CA GLY A 218 -3.27 -20.73 14.59
C GLY A 218 -2.15 -19.93 15.26
N ASP A 219 -0.93 -20.11 14.79
CA ASP A 219 0.27 -19.35 15.09
C ASP A 219 0.72 -18.62 13.81
N ASN A 220 0.73 -17.28 13.86
CA ASN A 220 1.16 -16.44 12.74
C ASN A 220 2.67 -16.56 12.46
N ASN A 221 3.44 -17.09 13.43
CA ASN A 221 4.88 -17.27 13.31
C ASN A 221 5.28 -18.70 12.91
N ALA A 222 4.37 -19.67 13.00
CA ALA A 222 4.63 -21.04 12.57
C ALA A 222 4.90 -21.11 11.06
N PRO A 223 5.88 -21.91 10.58
CA PRO A 223 6.18 -22.01 9.16
C PRO A 223 4.96 -22.25 8.27
N ALA A 224 4.98 -21.69 7.05
CA ALA A 224 3.91 -21.88 6.08
C ALA A 224 3.66 -23.37 5.83
N SER A 225 2.39 -23.79 5.83
CA SER A 225 2.04 -25.16 5.45
C SER A 225 2.30 -25.40 3.96
N GLU A 226 2.47 -26.68 3.57
CA GLU A 226 2.59 -27.05 2.15
C GLU A 226 1.40 -26.54 1.32
N GLU A 227 0.19 -26.59 1.90
CA GLU A 227 -1.02 -26.12 1.24
C GLU A 227 -1.04 -24.59 1.08
N GLU A 228 -0.61 -23.84 2.09
CA GLU A 228 -0.47 -22.39 1.99
C GLU A 228 0.54 -22.01 0.91
N ILE A 229 1.70 -22.69 0.86
CA ILE A 229 2.73 -22.47 -0.16
C ILE A 229 2.16 -22.76 -1.56
N ARG A 230 1.51 -23.92 -1.72
CA ARG A 230 0.91 -24.33 -2.99
C ARG A 230 -0.10 -23.29 -3.50
N LEU A 231 -1.01 -22.84 -2.63
CA LEU A 231 -2.03 -21.83 -2.96
C LEU A 231 -1.41 -20.47 -3.27
N SER A 232 -0.41 -20.06 -2.49
CA SER A 232 0.31 -18.78 -2.69
C SER A 232 1.03 -18.75 -4.04
N VAL A 233 1.66 -19.86 -4.43
CA VAL A 233 2.33 -20.00 -5.73
C VAL A 233 1.30 -19.93 -6.87
N ILE A 234 0.13 -20.56 -6.73
CA ILE A 234 -0.94 -20.48 -7.75
C ILE A 234 -1.42 -19.02 -7.91
N GLU A 235 -1.68 -18.32 -6.81
CA GLU A 235 -2.12 -16.91 -6.86
C GLU A 235 -1.09 -16.01 -7.53
N ALA A 236 0.18 -16.14 -7.14
CA ALA A 236 1.29 -15.39 -7.70
C ALA A 236 1.53 -15.70 -9.18
N GLN A 237 1.44 -16.98 -9.56
CA GLN A 237 1.61 -17.40 -10.94
C GLN A 237 0.47 -16.87 -11.82
N CYS A 238 -0.77 -16.91 -11.35
CA CYS A 238 -1.88 -16.29 -12.07
C CYS A 238 -1.68 -14.79 -12.25
N SER A 239 -1.17 -14.07 -11.24
CA SER A 239 -0.87 -12.64 -11.36
C SER A 239 0.21 -12.37 -12.43
N LYS A 240 1.24 -13.21 -12.48
CA LYS A 240 2.30 -13.16 -13.50
C LYS A 240 1.76 -13.46 -14.90
N ASP A 241 1.00 -14.54 -15.06
CA ASP A 241 0.50 -15.01 -16.36
C ASP A 241 -0.51 -14.05 -16.99
N THR A 242 -1.32 -13.38 -16.16
CA THR A 242 -2.29 -12.38 -16.64
C THR A 242 -1.73 -10.97 -16.70
N GLY A 243 -0.48 -10.76 -16.26
CA GLY A 243 0.15 -9.45 -16.16
C GLY A 243 -0.56 -8.51 -15.18
N MET A 244 -1.33 -9.04 -14.21
CA MET A 244 -2.18 -8.24 -13.33
C MET A 244 -1.36 -7.21 -12.54
N ALA A 245 -0.39 -7.65 -11.73
CA ALA A 245 0.36 -6.72 -10.89
C ALA A 245 1.16 -5.70 -11.71
N GLN A 246 1.78 -6.11 -12.81
CA GLN A 246 2.55 -5.20 -13.68
C GLN A 246 1.64 -4.17 -14.36
N GLY A 247 0.48 -4.60 -14.84
CA GLY A 247 -0.49 -3.74 -15.49
C GLY A 247 -1.09 -2.71 -14.55
N LEU A 248 -1.48 -3.13 -13.34
CA LEU A 248 -1.99 -2.23 -12.31
C LEU A 248 -0.91 -1.27 -11.79
N ALA A 249 0.33 -1.73 -11.62
CA ALA A 249 1.45 -0.89 -11.22
C ALA A 249 1.77 0.18 -12.28
N ASN A 250 1.76 -0.18 -13.57
CA ASN A 250 1.93 0.78 -14.67
C ASN A 250 0.77 1.79 -14.72
N LEU A 251 -0.45 1.34 -14.47
CA LEU A 251 -1.62 2.22 -14.42
C LEU A 251 -1.49 3.25 -13.30
N VAL A 252 -1.09 2.83 -12.09
CA VAL A 252 -0.77 3.74 -10.98
C VAL A 252 0.37 4.69 -11.36
N ALA A 253 1.47 4.17 -11.92
CA ALA A 253 2.61 4.97 -12.36
C ALA A 253 2.21 6.08 -13.37
N SER A 254 1.25 5.78 -14.27
CA SER A 254 0.76 6.74 -15.25
C SER A 254 0.09 7.96 -14.62
N TYR A 255 -0.59 7.79 -13.48
CA TYR A 255 -1.17 8.90 -12.71
C TYR A 255 -0.16 9.56 -11.77
N GLN A 256 0.82 8.82 -11.25
CA GLN A 256 1.84 9.38 -10.37
C GLN A 256 2.74 10.38 -11.10
N LYS A 257 3.14 10.10 -12.34
CA LYS A 257 4.17 10.90 -13.03
C LYS A 257 3.79 12.39 -13.17
N PRO A 258 2.57 12.78 -13.60
CA PRO A 258 2.16 14.19 -13.60
C PRO A 258 2.04 14.78 -12.20
N LEU A 259 1.51 14.02 -11.23
CA LEU A 259 1.38 14.48 -9.84
C LEU A 259 2.74 14.74 -9.18
N ILE A 260 3.76 13.93 -9.48
CA ILE A 260 5.14 14.12 -9.03
C ILE A 260 5.71 15.39 -9.66
N ARG A 261 5.57 15.59 -10.98
CA ARG A 261 6.02 16.81 -11.67
C ARG A 261 5.46 18.07 -11.00
N ASP A 262 4.18 18.04 -10.63
CA ASP A 262 3.51 19.19 -10.04
C ASP A 262 3.86 19.39 -8.53
N ASN A 263 4.57 18.44 -7.90
CA ASN A 263 4.91 18.45 -6.48
C ASN A 263 6.39 18.20 -6.18
N GLU A 264 7.25 18.18 -7.20
CA GLU A 264 8.65 17.75 -7.11
C GLU A 264 9.42 18.51 -6.03
N THR A 265 9.33 19.84 -6.02
CA THR A 265 9.98 20.68 -5.00
C THR A 265 9.53 20.33 -3.58
N LYS A 266 8.23 20.04 -3.39
CA LYS A 266 7.69 19.72 -2.07
C LYS A 266 8.13 18.33 -1.61
N LEU A 267 8.13 17.35 -2.52
CA LEU A 267 8.60 16.00 -2.26
C LEU A 267 10.08 15.98 -1.88
N GLU A 268 10.91 16.72 -2.60
CA GLU A 268 12.35 16.83 -2.34
C GLU A 268 12.64 17.46 -0.96
N GLU A 269 11.96 18.56 -0.65
CA GLU A 269 12.12 19.22 0.65
C GLU A 269 11.71 18.29 1.80
N GLN A 270 10.58 17.59 1.64
CA GLN A 270 10.09 16.62 2.62
C GLN A 270 11.06 15.45 2.80
N ARG A 271 11.58 14.89 1.70
CA ARG A 271 12.58 13.80 1.71
C ARG A 271 13.84 14.23 2.47
N LYS A 272 14.35 15.43 2.20
CA LYS A 272 15.53 15.98 2.88
C LYS A 272 15.30 16.14 4.38
N GLN A 273 14.19 16.76 4.78
CA GLN A 273 13.86 16.96 6.19
C GLN A 273 13.70 15.62 6.93
N LEU A 274 13.08 14.61 6.30
CA LEU A 274 12.98 13.27 6.87
C LEU A 274 14.36 12.60 7.06
N SER A 275 15.23 12.72 6.07
CA SER A 275 16.58 12.16 6.16
C SER A 275 17.38 12.79 7.31
N GLU A 276 17.26 14.10 7.52
CA GLU A 276 17.86 14.79 8.68
C GLU A 276 17.31 14.27 10.03
N VAL A 277 15.99 14.02 10.12
CA VAL A 277 15.37 13.41 11.30
C VAL A 277 15.95 12.01 11.56
N TYR A 278 16.11 11.19 10.52
CA TYR A 278 16.66 9.84 10.65
C TYR A 278 18.13 9.82 11.06
N LEU A 279 18.93 10.79 10.58
CA LEU A 279 20.30 10.96 11.04
C LEU A 279 20.37 11.28 12.54
N ARG A 280 19.46 12.13 13.05
CA ARG A 280 19.40 12.40 14.51
C ARG A 280 19.06 11.15 15.32
N TYR A 281 18.12 10.33 14.84
CA TYR A 281 17.82 9.03 15.47
C TYR A 281 19.03 8.09 15.45
N LYS A 282 19.76 8.01 14.33
CA LYS A 282 20.98 7.21 14.22
C LYS A 282 22.05 7.65 15.21
N GLU A 283 22.35 8.94 15.26
CA GLU A 283 23.34 9.50 16.18
C GLU A 283 22.98 9.23 17.64
N TRP A 284 21.69 9.38 17.99
CA TRP A 284 21.23 9.07 19.33
C TRP A 284 21.37 7.58 19.65
N VAL A 285 20.94 6.70 18.75
CA VAL A 285 21.01 5.24 18.94
C VAL A 285 22.45 4.80 19.15
N ILE A 286 23.41 5.26 18.33
CA ILE A 286 24.83 4.88 18.46
C ILE A 286 25.40 5.27 19.83
N LYS A 287 24.93 6.39 20.43
CA LYS A 287 25.36 6.84 21.77
C LYS A 287 24.65 6.14 22.93
N ASN A 288 23.59 5.37 22.66
CA ASN A 288 22.66 4.86 23.66
C ASN A 288 22.44 3.33 23.59
N GLN A 289 23.24 2.62 22.80
CA GLN A 289 23.31 1.16 22.74
C GLN A 289 24.05 0.56 23.94
#